data_AF-A0AAU1AD25-F1
#
_entry.id   AF-A0AAU1AD25-F1
#
_cell.length_a   1.000
_cell.length_b   1.000
_cell.length_c   1.000
_cell.angle_alpha   90.00
_cell.angle_beta   90.00
_cell.angle_gamma   90.00
#
_symmetry.space_group_name_H-M   'P 1'
#
loop_
_entity.id
_entity.type
_entity.pdbx_description
1 polymer ?
#
loop_
_entity_poly.entity_id
_entity_poly.type
_entity_poly.pdbx_seq_one_letter_code
_entity_poly.pdbx_strand_id
1 'polypeptide(L)'
;MDSVAEFVDPRREVERLRAENARLGRLLELRGQDTSAAPEQLSAPVEPPGLVTMASPTRDKLALFADRFRARADVYAVRWDNARTGAAGWMPAVAGGWRKAMDRRGATHLPRTTEVVPAHLVGDVFMGLYPLMPGNTSATSSWPTSTGRRRCSTPSRT
;
A
#
# COMPACT_ATOMS: atom_id res chain seq x y z
N MET A 1 11.98 -40.30 -11.10
CA MET A 1 10.92 -40.65 -10.12
C MET A 1 10.98 -39.72 -8.89
N ASP A 2 11.67 -38.57 -9.00
CA ASP A 2 12.02 -37.70 -7.87
C ASP A 2 11.04 -36.53 -7.63
N SER A 3 10.19 -36.23 -8.62
CA SER A 3 9.24 -35.12 -8.55
C SER A 3 8.15 -35.30 -7.48
N VAL A 4 7.73 -36.54 -7.18
CA VAL A 4 6.69 -36.79 -6.16
C VAL A 4 7.23 -36.60 -4.75
N ALA A 5 8.50 -36.89 -4.50
CA ALA A 5 9.13 -36.76 -3.18
C ALA A 5 9.31 -35.27 -2.79
N GLU A 6 9.62 -34.41 -3.75
CA GLU A 6 9.77 -32.96 -3.55
C GLU A 6 8.44 -32.29 -3.15
N PHE A 7 7.28 -32.78 -3.61
CA PHE A 7 5.98 -32.28 -3.18
C PHE A 7 5.48 -32.85 -1.85
N VAL A 8 6.05 -33.96 -1.39
CA VAL A 8 5.66 -34.62 -0.13
C VAL A 8 6.15 -33.81 1.07
N ASP A 9 7.32 -33.19 0.98
CA ASP A 9 7.90 -32.41 2.08
C ASP A 9 7.12 -31.09 2.37
N PRO A 10 6.83 -30.24 1.38
CA PRO A 10 5.97 -29.07 1.59
C PRO A 10 4.54 -29.44 2.03
N ARG A 11 3.97 -30.55 1.53
CA ARG A 11 2.63 -30.99 1.94
C ARG A 11 2.61 -31.45 3.41
N ARG A 12 3.63 -32.20 3.84
CA ARG A 12 3.79 -32.61 5.24
C ARG A 12 3.99 -31.41 6.15
N GLU A 13 4.78 -30.43 5.74
CA GLU A 13 4.97 -29.21 6.52
C GLU A 13 3.67 -28.39 6.62
N VAL A 14 2.87 -28.32 5.56
CA VAL A 14 1.53 -27.69 5.60
C VAL A 14 0.61 -28.40 6.59
N GLU A 15 0.58 -29.72 6.60
CA GLU A 15 -0.22 -30.50 7.54
C GLU A 15 0.23 -30.27 8.99
N ARG A 16 1.54 -30.28 9.23
CA ARG A 16 2.14 -29.99 10.54
C ARG A 16 1.79 -28.58 11.03
N LEU A 17 1.96 -27.56 10.18
CA LEU A 17 1.66 -26.18 10.53
C LEU A 17 0.17 -25.97 10.78
N ARG A 18 -0.71 -26.66 10.03
CA ARG A 18 -2.17 -26.63 10.29
C ARG A 18 -2.52 -27.28 11.61
N ALA A 19 -1.89 -28.40 11.96
CA ALA A 19 -2.11 -29.06 13.25
C ALA A 19 -1.64 -28.17 14.42
N GLU A 20 -0.49 -27.50 14.28
CA GLU A 20 0.02 -26.58 15.30
C GLU A 20 -0.85 -25.33 15.43
N ASN A 21 -1.30 -24.73 14.31
CA ASN A 21 -2.24 -23.62 14.34
C ASN A 21 -3.56 -24.00 15.05
N ALA A 22 -4.07 -25.20 14.82
CA ALA A 22 -5.27 -25.67 15.52
C ALA A 22 -5.02 -25.86 17.04
N ARG A 23 -3.82 -26.32 17.43
CA ARG A 23 -3.43 -26.46 18.84
C ARG A 23 -3.30 -25.11 19.53
N LEU A 24 -2.63 -24.16 18.88
CA LEU A 24 -2.43 -22.80 19.37
C LEU A 24 -3.77 -22.05 19.46
N GLY A 25 -4.65 -22.19 18.47
CA GLY A 25 -6.00 -21.62 18.49
C GLY A 25 -6.78 -22.06 19.73
N ARG A 26 -6.82 -23.37 20.03
CA ARG A 26 -7.48 -23.88 21.25
C ARG A 26 -6.86 -23.33 22.54
N LEU A 27 -5.54 -23.16 22.59
CA LEU A 27 -4.87 -22.60 23.77
C LEU A 27 -5.20 -21.11 24.00
N LEU A 28 -5.40 -20.36 22.92
CA LEU A 28 -5.76 -18.94 22.96
C LEU A 28 -7.25 -18.74 23.31
N GLU A 29 -8.13 -19.60 22.79
CA GLU A 29 -9.55 -19.68 23.20
C GLU A 29 -9.68 -19.92 24.71
N LEU A 30 -8.93 -20.88 25.26
CA LEU A 30 -8.90 -21.16 26.70
C LEU A 30 -8.38 -19.99 27.54
N ARG A 31 -7.57 -19.10 26.97
CA ARG A 31 -7.08 -17.86 27.61
C ARG A 31 -8.03 -16.68 27.43
N GLY A 32 -9.17 -16.85 26.74
CA GLY A 32 -10.11 -15.78 26.44
C GLY A 32 -9.55 -14.74 25.45
N GLN A 33 -8.55 -15.13 24.64
CA GLN A 33 -7.96 -14.28 23.61
C GLN A 33 -8.66 -14.57 22.28
N ASP A 34 -9.32 -13.56 21.72
CA ASP A 34 -9.97 -13.70 20.42
C ASP A 34 -8.91 -13.96 19.33
N THR A 35 -8.96 -15.15 18.73
CA THR A 35 -7.94 -15.63 17.77
C THR A 35 -8.46 -15.59 16.33
N SER A 36 -9.64 -15.01 16.11
CA SER A 36 -10.14 -14.78 14.77
C SER A 36 -9.11 -13.94 14.01
N ALA A 37 -8.52 -14.52 12.96
CA ALA A 37 -7.69 -13.74 12.06
C ALA A 37 -8.55 -12.59 11.55
N ALA A 38 -8.09 -11.35 11.73
CA ALA A 38 -8.78 -10.20 11.16
C ALA A 38 -9.06 -10.52 9.68
N PRO A 39 -10.31 -10.36 9.20
CA PRO A 39 -10.68 -10.74 7.84
C PRO A 39 -9.80 -10.06 6.77
N GLU A 40 -9.03 -9.04 7.12
CA GLU A 40 -8.02 -8.41 6.27
C GLU A 40 -6.81 -9.30 5.90
N GLN A 41 -6.49 -10.35 6.68
CA GLN A 41 -5.34 -11.23 6.38
C GLN A 41 -5.69 -12.50 5.62
N LEU A 42 -6.97 -12.85 5.51
CA LEU A 42 -7.41 -13.96 4.67
C LEU A 42 -7.45 -13.45 3.24
N SER A 43 -6.41 -13.78 2.46
CA SER A 43 -6.32 -13.66 0.99
C SER A 43 -7.19 -12.55 0.42
N ALA A 44 -6.60 -11.38 0.14
CA ALA A 44 -7.25 -10.27 -0.54
C ALA A 44 -8.28 -10.82 -1.54
N PRO A 45 -9.58 -10.49 -1.40
CA PRO A 45 -10.61 -11.04 -2.27
C PRO A 45 -10.14 -10.87 -3.71
N VAL A 46 -10.21 -11.94 -4.50
CA VAL A 46 -9.87 -11.92 -5.93
C VAL A 46 -11.01 -11.19 -6.65
N GLU A 47 -11.19 -9.93 -6.30
CA GLU A 47 -11.88 -8.94 -7.10
C GLU A 47 -11.09 -8.74 -8.41
N PRO A 48 -11.76 -8.31 -9.50
CA PRO A 48 -11.10 -8.03 -10.76
C PRO A 48 -9.83 -7.19 -10.55
N PRO A 49 -8.70 -7.59 -11.17
CA PRO A 49 -8.66 -8.29 -12.46
C PRO A 49 -8.45 -9.82 -12.40
N GLY A 50 -8.61 -10.48 -11.25
CA GLY A 50 -8.36 -11.93 -11.16
C GLY A 50 -6.87 -12.28 -11.05
N LEU A 51 -6.48 -13.51 -11.44
CA LEU A 51 -5.09 -13.96 -11.44
C LEU A 51 -4.32 -13.33 -12.62
N VAL A 52 -3.52 -12.31 -12.34
CA VAL A 52 -2.61 -11.70 -13.33
C VAL A 52 -1.27 -12.43 -13.33
N THR A 53 -0.79 -12.79 -14.51
CA THR A 53 0.49 -13.47 -14.73
C THR A 53 1.44 -12.60 -15.55
N MET A 54 2.68 -13.08 -15.73
CA MET A 54 3.65 -12.41 -16.61
C MET A 54 3.20 -12.36 -18.07
N ALA A 55 2.39 -13.33 -18.52
CA ALA A 55 1.84 -13.36 -19.87
C ALA A 55 0.59 -12.47 -20.03
N SER A 56 0.02 -11.98 -18.92
CA SER A 56 -1.18 -11.14 -18.98
C SER A 56 -0.91 -9.82 -19.72
N PRO A 57 -1.92 -9.27 -20.42
CA PRO A 57 -1.86 -7.96 -21.04
C PRO A 57 -1.43 -6.86 -20.07
N THR A 58 -0.73 -5.84 -20.57
CA THR A 58 -0.31 -4.68 -19.78
C THR A 58 -1.49 -4.03 -19.06
N ARG A 59 -2.66 -3.96 -19.72
CA ARG A 59 -3.89 -3.41 -19.13
C ARG A 59 -4.26 -4.09 -17.81
N ASP A 60 -4.17 -5.41 -17.73
CA ASP A 60 -4.57 -6.18 -16.54
C ASP A 60 -3.56 -6.00 -15.41
N LYS A 61 -2.27 -5.90 -15.75
CA LYS A 61 -1.21 -5.57 -14.80
C LYS A 61 -1.38 -4.17 -14.22
N LEU A 62 -1.75 -3.20 -15.04
CA LEU A 62 -2.04 -1.83 -14.59
C LEU A 62 -3.31 -1.76 -13.73
N ALA A 63 -4.35 -2.51 -14.10
CA ALA A 63 -5.56 -2.62 -13.29
C ALA A 63 -5.27 -3.22 -11.92
N LEU A 64 -4.44 -4.27 -11.86
CA LEU A 64 -4.00 -4.87 -10.61
C LEU A 64 -3.22 -3.87 -9.75
N PHE A 65 -2.27 -3.14 -10.34
CA PHE A 65 -1.53 -2.11 -9.63
C PHE A 65 -2.47 -1.05 -9.04
N ALA A 66 -3.43 -0.56 -9.83
CA ALA A 66 -4.38 0.46 -9.38
C ALA A 66 -5.30 -0.05 -8.25
N ASP A 67 -5.71 -1.32 -8.28
CA ASP A 67 -6.51 -1.97 -7.24
C ASP A 67 -5.74 -2.12 -5.92
N ARG A 68 -4.49 -2.58 -5.98
CA ARG A 68 -3.67 -2.80 -4.77
C ARG A 68 -3.14 -1.51 -4.17
N PHE A 69 -2.91 -0.50 -5.00
CA PHE A 69 -2.36 0.77 -4.61
C PHE A 69 -3.37 1.91 -4.77
N ARG A 70 -4.42 1.86 -3.94
CA ARG A 70 -5.44 2.92 -3.84
C ARG A 70 -4.84 4.16 -3.17
N ALA A 71 -4.80 5.25 -3.93
CA ALA A 71 -4.29 6.56 -3.52
C ALA A 71 -5.04 7.64 -4.30
N ARG A 72 -4.76 8.91 -4.02
CA ARG A 72 -5.30 10.01 -4.84
C ARG A 72 -4.91 9.83 -6.31
N ALA A 73 -5.90 9.95 -7.19
CA ALA A 73 -5.72 9.86 -8.63
C ALA A 73 -5.42 11.22 -9.28
N ASP A 74 -5.81 12.32 -8.61
CA ASP A 74 -5.60 13.69 -9.06
C ASP A 74 -4.18 14.22 -8.80
N VAL A 75 -3.37 13.48 -8.03
CA VAL A 75 -1.97 13.83 -7.78
C VAL A 75 -1.10 12.61 -7.49
N TYR A 76 0.06 12.53 -8.15
CA TYR A 76 1.14 11.64 -7.74
C TYR A 76 2.22 12.39 -6.94
N ALA A 77 3.12 11.69 -6.27
CA ALA A 77 4.22 12.29 -5.53
C ALA A 77 5.53 12.23 -6.33
N VAL A 78 6.33 13.29 -6.25
CA VAL A 78 7.71 13.32 -6.73
C VAL A 78 8.66 13.29 -5.53
N ARG A 79 9.79 12.61 -5.70
CA ARG A 79 10.88 12.65 -4.73
C ARG A 79 11.65 13.95 -4.93
N TRP A 80 11.96 14.63 -3.84
CA TRP A 80 12.96 15.69 -3.83
C TRP A 80 14.12 15.26 -2.97
N ASP A 81 15.30 15.74 -3.34
CA ASP A 81 16.49 15.67 -2.53
C ASP A 81 17.19 17.04 -2.52
N ASN A 82 18.00 17.23 -1.49
CA ASN A 82 18.87 18.38 -1.35
C ASN A 82 20.29 17.84 -1.15
N ALA A 83 21.04 17.81 -2.24
CA ALA A 83 22.42 17.31 -2.26
C ALA A 83 23.32 17.99 -1.22
N ARG A 84 23.06 19.26 -0.86
CA ARG A 84 23.88 20.01 0.09
C ARG A 84 23.62 19.60 1.54
N THR A 85 22.38 19.31 1.90
CA THR A 85 22.01 18.94 3.29
C THR A 85 21.79 17.45 3.47
N GLY A 86 21.81 16.66 2.39
CA GLY A 86 21.42 15.25 2.38
C GLY A 86 19.95 14.99 2.69
N ALA A 87 19.13 16.04 2.77
CA ALA A 87 17.71 15.90 3.10
C ALA A 87 16.95 15.42 1.86
N ALA A 88 15.99 14.53 2.05
CA ALA A 88 15.13 14.05 0.98
C ALA A 88 13.71 13.85 1.51
N GLY A 89 12.75 13.86 0.60
CA GLY A 89 11.36 13.61 0.94
C GLY A 89 10.48 13.45 -0.29
N TRP A 90 9.19 13.38 -0.02
CA TRP A 90 8.15 13.28 -1.04
C TRP A 90 7.29 14.52 -1.01
N MET A 91 6.90 14.99 -2.20
CA MET A 91 5.99 16.12 -2.34
C MET A 91 5.02 15.89 -3.49
N PRO A 92 3.84 16.53 -3.49
CA PRO A 92 2.89 16.41 -4.59
C PRO A 92 3.52 16.90 -5.90
N ALA A 93 3.26 16.20 -7.00
CA ALA A 93 3.67 16.62 -8.33
C ALA A 93 2.84 17.84 -8.77
N VAL A 94 3.51 18.92 -9.18
CA VAL A 94 2.87 20.16 -9.63
C VAL A 94 3.41 20.53 -11.00
N ALA A 95 2.53 20.97 -11.89
CA ALA A 95 2.90 21.46 -13.21
C ALA A 95 3.85 22.66 -13.10
N GLY A 96 5.01 22.58 -13.76
CA GLY A 96 6.05 23.61 -13.66
C GLY A 96 6.85 23.62 -12.35
N GLY A 97 6.63 22.64 -11.47
CA GLY A 97 7.37 22.46 -10.22
C GLY A 97 6.99 23.42 -9.10
N TRP A 98 7.58 23.17 -7.92
CA TRP A 98 7.36 24.01 -6.74
C TRP A 98 8.23 25.27 -6.78
N ARG A 99 7.60 26.44 -6.58
CA ARG A 99 8.28 27.74 -6.51
C ARG A 99 8.15 28.36 -5.12
N LYS A 100 9.13 29.18 -4.74
CA LYS A 100 9.09 29.93 -3.48
C LYS A 100 7.84 30.82 -3.44
N ALA A 101 7.13 30.83 -2.31
CA ALA A 101 5.90 31.59 -2.08
C ALA A 101 4.70 31.21 -2.98
N MET A 102 4.73 30.06 -3.67
CA MET A 102 3.56 29.57 -4.39
C MET A 102 2.46 29.15 -3.42
N ASP A 103 1.22 29.57 -3.69
CA ASP A 103 0.07 29.06 -2.94
C ASP A 103 -0.10 27.56 -3.20
N ARG A 104 -0.12 26.79 -2.10
CA ARG A 104 -0.30 25.34 -2.14
C ARG A 104 -1.71 24.94 -2.55
N ARG A 105 -2.72 25.79 -2.28
CA ARG A 105 -4.11 25.48 -2.59
C ARG A 105 -4.42 25.71 -4.08
N GLY A 106 -3.81 26.73 -4.68
CA GLY A 106 -3.91 27.02 -6.12
C GLY A 106 -2.94 26.25 -7.02
N ALA A 107 -2.14 25.33 -6.48
CA ALA A 107 -1.18 24.55 -7.26
C ALA A 107 -1.89 23.59 -8.25
N THR A 108 -1.47 23.61 -9.52
CA THR A 108 -1.97 22.66 -10.53
C THR A 108 -1.28 21.31 -10.37
N HIS A 109 -1.92 20.40 -9.65
CA HIS A 109 -1.42 19.06 -9.41
C HIS A 109 -1.41 18.20 -10.68
N LEU A 110 -0.39 17.34 -10.82
CA LEU A 110 -0.29 16.42 -11.94
C LEU A 110 -0.94 15.07 -11.57
N PRO A 111 -1.98 14.63 -12.31
CA PRO A 111 -2.71 13.41 -11.99
C PRO A 111 -1.86 12.16 -12.22
N ARG A 112 -2.21 11.08 -11.51
CA ARG A 112 -1.68 9.74 -11.75
C ARG A 112 -2.38 9.15 -12.98
N THR A 113 -1.86 9.47 -14.16
CA THR A 113 -2.42 9.03 -15.43
C THR A 113 -2.02 7.62 -15.81
N THR A 114 -2.65 7.09 -16.87
CA THR A 114 -2.29 5.82 -17.52
C THR A 114 -0.93 5.81 -18.18
N GLU A 115 -0.23 6.94 -18.27
CA GLU A 115 1.11 7.05 -18.86
C GLU A 115 2.21 7.07 -17.78
N VAL A 116 1.99 7.76 -16.66
CA VAL A 116 2.99 7.87 -15.58
C VAL A 116 3.16 6.57 -14.81
N VAL A 117 2.10 5.77 -14.67
CA VAL A 117 2.18 4.46 -13.97
C VAL A 117 3.01 3.45 -14.76
N PRO A 118 2.79 3.20 -16.07
CA PRO A 118 3.69 2.36 -16.85
C PRO A 118 5.14 2.84 -16.81
N ALA A 119 5.38 4.14 -17.02
CA ALA A 119 6.71 4.73 -16.97
C ALA A 119 7.40 4.47 -15.62
N HIS A 120 6.63 4.47 -14.53
CA HIS A 120 7.14 4.10 -13.21
C HIS A 120 7.51 2.63 -13.09
N LEU A 121 6.64 1.75 -13.58
CA LEU A 121 6.84 0.31 -13.49
C LEU A 121 8.02 -0.19 -14.33
N VAL A 122 8.37 0.51 -15.41
CA VAL A 122 9.56 0.21 -16.23
C VAL A 122 10.82 0.95 -15.75
N GLY A 123 10.69 1.89 -14.81
CA GLY A 123 11.80 2.62 -14.21
C GLY A 123 12.20 3.93 -14.91
N ASP A 124 11.45 4.39 -15.91
CA ASP A 124 11.70 5.67 -16.59
C ASP A 124 11.47 6.86 -15.67
N VAL A 125 10.51 6.73 -14.74
CA VAL A 125 10.21 7.75 -13.73
C VAL A 125 10.09 7.14 -12.33
N PHE A 126 10.56 7.87 -11.32
CA PHE A 126 10.37 7.47 -9.93
C PHE A 126 9.23 8.28 -9.29
N MET A 127 8.01 7.76 -9.37
CA MET A 127 6.85 8.36 -8.72
C MET A 127 6.55 7.68 -7.37
N GLY A 128 6.01 8.46 -6.46
CA GLY A 128 5.39 7.99 -5.23
C GLY A 128 3.87 8.12 -5.30
N LEU A 129 3.19 7.41 -4.42
CA LEU A 129 1.75 7.53 -4.22
C LEU A 129 1.47 8.59 -3.16
N TYR A 130 0.42 9.39 -3.36
CA TYR A 130 -0.03 10.34 -2.35
C TYR A 130 -1.22 9.74 -1.58
N PRO A 131 -1.02 9.24 -0.34
CA PRO A 131 -1.93 8.31 0.33
C PRO A 131 -3.19 8.95 0.92
N LEU A 132 -3.25 10.28 0.96
CA LEU A 132 -4.44 11.00 1.41
C LEU A 132 -5.48 10.95 0.30
N MET A 133 -6.69 10.49 0.56
CA MET A 133 -7.87 10.56 -0.32
C MET A 133 -8.47 11.98 -0.29
N PRO A 134 -9.39 12.31 -1.22
CA PRO A 134 -10.22 13.50 -1.08
C PRO A 134 -10.85 13.56 0.32
N GLY A 135 -10.80 14.73 0.98
CA GLY A 135 -11.27 14.88 2.37
C GLY A 135 -10.23 14.55 3.45
N ASN A 136 -8.96 14.31 3.08
CA ASN A 136 -7.85 14.07 4.01
C ASN A 136 -7.96 12.75 4.81
N THR A 137 -8.61 11.75 4.22
CA THR A 137 -8.75 10.39 4.77
C THR A 137 -7.68 9.47 4.17
N SER A 138 -6.99 8.64 4.95
CA SER A 138 -6.13 7.58 4.40
C SER A 138 -6.88 6.25 4.39
N ALA A 139 -6.54 5.33 3.48
CA ALA A 139 -7.17 4.00 3.39
C ALA A 139 -6.95 3.10 4.63
N THR A 140 -6.25 3.59 5.66
CA THR A 140 -5.95 2.89 6.92
C THR A 140 -6.91 3.21 8.07
N SER A 141 -8.02 3.92 7.82
CA SER A 141 -9.00 4.24 8.88
C SER A 141 -10.04 3.13 9.11
N SER A 142 -9.59 1.92 9.46
CA SER A 142 -10.45 0.87 10.05
C SER A 142 -9.76 0.14 11.20
N TRP A 143 -8.75 0.77 11.82
CA TRP A 143 -8.37 0.37 13.18
C TRP A 143 -9.50 0.79 14.13
N PRO A 144 -10.05 -0.10 14.97
CA PRO A 144 -10.93 0.32 16.03
C PRO A 144 -10.14 1.27 16.94
N THR A 145 -10.45 2.56 16.87
CA THR A 145 -9.91 3.55 17.79
C THR A 145 -10.45 3.25 19.18
N SER A 146 -9.74 2.44 19.96
CA SER A 146 -9.78 2.59 21.41
C SER A 146 -9.12 3.93 21.73
N THR A 147 -9.99 4.89 22.05
CA THR A 147 -9.73 6.04 22.90
C THR A 147 -8.60 7.01 22.51
N GLY A 148 -9.03 8.19 22.03
CA GLY A 148 -8.28 9.45 22.21
C GLY A 148 -7.89 10.16 20.92
N ARG A 149 -8.76 11.04 20.42
CA ARG A 149 -8.37 12.08 19.45
C ARG A 149 -7.25 12.93 20.04
N ARG A 150 -6.00 12.69 19.67
CA ARG A 150 -4.96 13.72 19.77
C ARG A 150 -5.04 14.59 18.53
N ARG A 151 -5.55 15.81 18.68
CA ARG A 151 -5.36 16.86 17.68
C ARG A 151 -3.87 17.18 17.63
N CYS A 152 -3.25 17.10 16.46
CA CYS A 152 -1.92 17.66 16.26
C CYS A 152 -2.02 19.18 16.35
N SER A 153 -1.63 19.75 17.48
CA SER A 153 -1.35 21.17 17.62
C SER A 153 0.07 21.45 17.12
N THR A 154 0.19 22.28 16.08
CA THR A 154 1.47 22.89 15.71
C THR A 154 1.81 23.99 16.72
N PRO A 155 3.01 24.02 17.32
CA PRO A 155 3.42 25.17 18.11
C PRO A 155 3.72 26.35 17.19
N SER A 156 2.97 27.44 17.38
CA SER A 156 3.31 28.77 16.90
C SER A 156 4.61 29.22 17.58
N ARG A 157 5.62 29.52 16.77
CA ARG A 157 6.92 29.99 17.24
C ARG A 157 6.89 31.52 17.25
N THR A 158 6.93 32.10 18.45
CA THR A 158 7.24 33.52 18.69
C THR A 158 8.73 33.76 18.53
#